data_AF-A0A210PFS1-F1
#
_entry.id   AF-A0A210PFS1-F1
#
_cell.length_a   1.000
_cell.length_b   1.000
_cell.length_c   1.000
_cell.angle_alpha   90.00
_cell.angle_beta   90.00
_cell.angle_gamma   90.00
#
_symmetry.space_group_name_H-M   'P 1'
#
loop_
_entity.id
_entity.type
_entity.pdbx_description
1 polymer ?
#
loop_
_entity_poly.entity_id
_entity_poly.type
_entity_poly.pdbx_seq_one_letter_code
_entity_poly.pdbx_strand_id
1 'polypeptide(L)'
;MIAAAISSQFRFWTYFMKQVFDPITSKLIQYWQYILGYVILAGLISFCACYRYGPVTDTRSLNLIQWFIQLVSLILIYHGTQLPELSVIIIVHLLALYNIPKGWYMNRFTYYLRFKFFTSKRKFLTEDEYIKQTNEETTKALEELRSFCQSPKCDTWKVVSHLSTPLKFAKFLEVDSWHVTDHELREYDSGPEPTPPVDPDSSDEDETLV
;
A
#
# COMPACT_ATOMS: atom_id res chain seq x y z
N MET A 1 46.27 -40.02 -4.03
CA MET A 1 47.13 -38.88 -4.43
C MET A 1 46.32 -37.60 -4.71
N ILE A 2 45.22 -37.66 -5.48
CA ILE A 2 44.38 -36.49 -5.80
C ILE A 2 43.79 -35.80 -4.56
N ALA A 3 43.27 -36.56 -3.59
CA ALA A 3 42.69 -36.01 -2.36
C ALA A 3 43.70 -35.21 -1.49
N ALA A 4 44.96 -35.65 -1.44
CA ALA A 4 46.03 -34.98 -0.68
C ALA A 4 46.49 -33.67 -1.37
N ALA A 5 46.47 -33.64 -2.71
CA ALA A 5 46.72 -32.43 -3.49
C ALA A 5 45.60 -31.40 -3.27
N ILE A 6 44.34 -31.83 -3.24
CA ILE A 6 43.21 -30.93 -2.97
C ILE A 6 43.27 -30.37 -1.55
N SER A 7 43.61 -31.18 -0.54
CA SER A 7 43.74 -30.70 0.84
C SER A 7 44.89 -29.70 1.05
N SER A 8 46.01 -29.88 0.33
CA SER A 8 47.14 -28.95 0.42
C SER A 8 46.85 -27.63 -0.30
N GLN A 9 46.18 -27.67 -1.46
CA GLN A 9 45.68 -26.48 -2.16
C GLN A 9 44.66 -25.70 -1.32
N PHE A 10 43.71 -26.39 -0.67
CA PHE A 10 42.73 -25.75 0.21
C PHE A 10 43.38 -25.12 1.46
N ARG A 11 44.37 -25.79 2.05
CA ARG A 11 45.14 -25.23 3.16
C ARG A 11 45.92 -24.00 2.73
N PHE A 12 46.65 -24.08 1.62
CA PHE A 12 47.37 -22.94 1.05
C PHE A 12 46.42 -21.76 0.78
N TRP A 13 45.26 -22.02 0.18
CA TRP A 13 44.24 -21.00 -0.08
C TRP A 13 43.74 -20.34 1.21
N THR A 14 43.39 -21.11 2.24
CA THR A 14 42.90 -20.53 3.50
C THR A 14 43.98 -19.74 4.25
N TYR A 15 45.25 -20.15 4.20
CA TYR A 15 46.37 -19.36 4.73
C TYR A 15 46.60 -18.08 3.94
N PHE A 16 46.58 -18.15 2.61
CA PHE A 16 46.73 -17.00 1.74
C PHE A 16 45.61 -15.98 1.97
N MET A 17 44.36 -16.45 2.06
CA MET A 17 43.22 -15.60 2.37
C MET A 17 43.38 -14.96 3.75
N LYS A 18 43.72 -15.71 4.81
CA LYS A 18 43.98 -15.12 6.13
C LYS A 18 45.06 -14.05 6.10
N GLN A 19 46.19 -14.33 5.45
CA GLN A 19 47.31 -13.40 5.34
C GLN A 19 46.93 -12.07 4.67
N VAL A 20 46.01 -12.12 3.69
CA VAL A 20 45.54 -10.92 2.99
C VAL A 20 44.41 -10.23 3.77
N PHE A 21 43.46 -10.98 4.32
CA PHE A 21 42.25 -10.43 4.95
C PHE A 21 42.48 -9.91 6.37
N ASP A 22 43.34 -10.52 7.18
CA ASP A 22 43.60 -10.09 8.57
C ASP A 22 44.14 -8.64 8.67
N PRO A 23 45.14 -8.21 7.88
CA PRO A 23 45.59 -6.81 7.90
C PRO A 23 44.56 -5.85 7.29
N ILE A 24 43.78 -6.28 6.29
CA ILE A 24 42.74 -5.44 5.66
C ILE A 24 41.59 -5.22 6.63
N THR A 25 41.09 -6.27 7.28
CA THR A 25 39.97 -6.20 8.23
C THR A 25 40.32 -5.40 9.46
N SER A 26 41.52 -5.57 10.01
CA SER A 26 41.98 -4.76 11.15
C SER A 26 42.05 -3.27 10.82
N LYS A 27 42.56 -2.90 9.63
CA LYS A 27 42.53 -1.51 9.13
C LYS A 27 41.11 -1.03 8.84
N LEU A 28 40.25 -1.89 8.28
CA LEU A 28 38.86 -1.57 7.95
C LEU A 28 38.04 -1.27 9.22
N ILE A 29 38.19 -2.07 10.26
CA ILE A 29 37.52 -1.90 11.56
C ILE A 29 37.99 -0.62 12.23
N GLN A 30 39.30 -0.33 12.18
CA GLN A 30 39.88 0.88 12.76
C GLN A 30 39.33 2.18 12.13
N TYR A 31 39.04 2.17 10.82
CA TYR A 31 38.55 3.34 10.08
C TYR A 31 37.10 3.21 9.59
N TRP A 32 36.33 2.28 10.16
CA TRP A 32 34.98 1.94 9.67
C TRP A 32 34.07 3.15 9.53
N GLN A 33 34.11 4.08 10.49
CA GLN A 33 33.29 5.30 10.49
C GLN A 33 33.61 6.22 9.31
N TYR A 34 34.89 6.39 8.97
CA TYR A 34 35.31 7.21 7.84
C TYR A 34 34.88 6.57 6.52
N ILE A 35 35.06 5.25 6.39
CA ILE A 35 34.65 4.49 5.21
C ILE A 35 33.14 4.57 5.01
N LEU A 36 32.37 4.42 6.10
CA LEU A 36 30.92 4.59 6.08
C LEU A 36 30.53 6.00 5.63
N GLY A 37 31.21 7.03 6.14
CA GLY A 37 31.03 8.42 5.71
C GLY A 37 31.29 8.63 4.22
N TYR A 38 32.38 8.07 3.67
CA TYR A 38 32.67 8.12 2.24
C TYR A 38 31.61 7.40 1.40
N VAL A 39 31.13 6.24 1.83
CA VAL A 39 30.09 5.47 1.11
C VAL A 39 28.76 6.23 1.11
N ILE A 40 28.37 6.81 2.25
CA ILE A 40 27.15 7.62 2.34
C ILE A 40 27.28 8.86 1.45
N LEU A 41 28.40 9.58 1.52
CA LEU A 41 28.61 10.78 0.71
C LEU A 41 28.65 10.46 -0.78
N ALA A 42 29.36 9.41 -1.20
CA ALA A 42 29.38 8.96 -2.59
C ALA A 42 28.00 8.49 -3.07
N GLY A 43 27.25 7.80 -2.21
CA GLY A 43 25.87 7.39 -2.48
C GLY A 43 24.93 8.58 -2.66
N LEU A 44 25.03 9.60 -1.79
CA LEU A 44 24.28 10.85 -1.89
C LEU A 44 24.63 11.63 -3.16
N ILE A 45 25.92 11.74 -3.51
CA ILE A 45 26.36 12.39 -4.74
C ILE A 45 25.81 11.66 -5.96
N SER A 46 25.90 10.33 -5.98
CA SER A 46 25.37 9.50 -7.06
C SER A 46 23.85 9.62 -7.16
N PHE A 47 23.14 9.65 -6.02
CA PHE A 47 21.70 9.86 -5.97
C PHE A 47 21.29 11.26 -6.49
N CYS A 48 21.99 12.31 -6.07
CA CYS A 48 21.78 13.68 -6.57
C CYS A 48 22.06 13.78 -8.07
N ALA A 49 23.11 13.11 -8.56
CA ALA A 49 23.40 13.04 -9.99
C ALA A 49 22.27 12.34 -10.76
N CYS A 50 21.85 11.15 -10.32
CA CYS A 50 20.72 10.42 -10.91
C CYS A 50 19.40 11.21 -10.85
N TYR A 51 19.15 11.96 -9.78
CA TYR A 51 17.97 12.82 -9.66
C TYR A 51 18.00 13.98 -10.65
N ARG A 52 19.19 14.56 -10.90
CA ARG A 52 19.37 15.69 -11.81
C ARG A 52 19.36 15.30 -13.30
N TYR A 53 19.93 14.14 -13.65
CA TYR A 53 19.98 13.66 -15.03
C TYR A 53 18.72 12.89 -15.45
N GLY A 54 17.86 12.53 -14.49
CA GLY A 54 16.66 11.74 -14.73
C GLY A 54 16.94 10.23 -14.71
N PRO A 55 15.91 9.40 -14.42
CA PRO A 55 16.05 7.95 -14.40
C PRO A 55 16.44 7.43 -15.78
N VAL A 56 17.27 6.38 -15.82
CA VAL A 56 17.71 5.80 -17.09
C VAL A 56 16.50 5.20 -17.82
N THR A 57 16.10 5.81 -18.94
CA THR A 57 14.86 5.48 -19.65
C THR A 57 15.02 4.36 -20.68
N ASP A 58 16.26 3.98 -21.02
CA ASP A 58 16.50 2.91 -21.99
C ASP A 58 16.12 1.54 -21.38
N THR A 59 15.22 0.82 -22.05
CA THR A 59 14.76 -0.51 -21.62
C THR A 59 15.91 -1.50 -21.49
N ARG A 60 16.97 -1.37 -22.30
CA ARG A 60 18.17 -2.20 -22.21
C ARG A 60 18.93 -1.96 -20.90
N SER A 61 19.05 -0.70 -20.51
CA SER A 61 19.73 -0.29 -19.28
C SER A 61 18.95 -0.74 -18.04
N LEU A 62 17.62 -0.62 -18.07
CA LEU A 62 16.74 -1.07 -16.99
C LEU A 62 16.82 -2.58 -16.81
N ASN A 63 16.83 -3.34 -17.91
CA ASN A 63 17.05 -4.79 -17.85
C ASN A 63 18.40 -5.11 -17.22
N LEU A 64 19.48 -4.42 -17.61
CA LEU A 64 20.82 -4.67 -17.04
C LEU A 64 20.87 -4.35 -15.55
N ILE A 65 20.26 -3.25 -15.11
CA ILE A 65 20.13 -2.89 -13.69
C ILE A 65 19.33 -3.96 -12.95
N GLN A 66 18.24 -4.47 -13.53
CA GLN A 66 17.47 -5.57 -12.95
C GLN A 66 18.31 -6.83 -12.78
N TRP A 67 19.02 -7.28 -13.82
CA TRP A 67 19.92 -8.44 -13.75
C TRP A 67 21.01 -8.24 -12.70
N PHE A 68 21.56 -7.02 -12.60
CA PHE A 68 22.58 -6.69 -11.62
C PHE A 68 22.02 -6.79 -10.19
N ILE A 69 20.88 -6.16 -9.90
CA ILE A 69 20.25 -6.21 -8.57
C ILE A 69 19.88 -7.64 -8.20
N GLN A 70 19.37 -8.43 -9.15
CA GLN A 70 19.06 -9.85 -8.95
C GLN A 70 20.31 -10.67 -8.62
N LEU A 71 21.42 -10.45 -9.34
CA LEU A 71 22.70 -11.12 -9.09
C LEU A 71 23.23 -10.76 -7.70
N VAL A 72 23.23 -9.47 -7.34
CA VAL A 72 23.67 -9.00 -6.03
C VAL A 72 22.82 -9.62 -4.92
N SER A 73 21.50 -9.69 -5.10
CA SER A 73 20.59 -10.34 -4.15
C SER A 73 20.94 -11.82 -3.97
N LEU A 74 21.22 -12.54 -5.06
CA LEU A 74 21.59 -13.96 -5.01
C LEU A 74 22.89 -14.20 -4.23
N ILE A 75 23.90 -13.35 -4.47
CA ILE A 75 25.18 -13.37 -3.74
C ILE A 75 24.93 -13.09 -2.26
N LEU A 76 24.10 -12.08 -1.94
CA LEU A 76 23.81 -11.71 -0.56
C LEU A 76 23.07 -12.82 0.19
N ILE A 77 22.12 -13.51 -0.45
CA ILE A 77 21.43 -14.67 0.12
C ILE A 77 22.43 -15.80 0.41
N TYR A 78 23.37 -16.06 -0.51
CA TYR A 78 24.39 -17.06 -0.32
C TYR A 78 25.34 -16.73 0.84
N HIS A 79 25.82 -15.48 0.92
CA HIS A 79 26.74 -15.04 1.97
C HIS A 79 26.08 -14.77 3.33
N GLY A 80 24.79 -14.42 3.36
CA GLY A 80 24.05 -14.10 4.58
C GLY A 80 23.48 -15.32 5.31
N THR A 81 23.46 -16.48 4.67
CA THR A 81 22.90 -17.70 5.26
C THR A 81 24.01 -18.53 5.91
N GLN A 82 23.84 -18.87 7.20
CA GLN A 82 24.82 -19.71 7.93
C GLN A 82 24.90 -21.15 7.41
N LEU A 83 23.81 -21.66 6.84
CA LEU A 83 23.72 -22.99 6.23
C LEU A 83 23.74 -22.90 4.70
N PRO A 84 24.82 -23.33 4.02
CA PRO A 84 24.94 -23.18 2.56
C PRO A 84 23.94 -24.05 1.79
N GLU A 85 23.47 -25.14 2.38
CA GLU A 85 22.48 -26.03 1.76
C GLU A 85 21.11 -25.33 1.58
N LEU A 86 20.68 -24.57 2.58
CA LEU A 86 19.41 -23.82 2.53
C LEU A 86 19.47 -22.69 1.51
N SER A 87 20.60 -21.98 1.41
CA SER A 87 20.72 -20.88 0.44
C SER A 87 20.68 -21.39 -0.99
N VAL A 88 21.32 -22.53 -1.28
CA VAL A 88 21.24 -23.16 -2.61
C VAL A 88 19.82 -23.61 -2.93
N ILE A 89 19.10 -24.22 -1.98
CA ILE A 89 17.69 -24.60 -2.18
C ILE A 89 16.83 -23.37 -2.50
N ILE A 90 16.99 -22.28 -1.74
CA ILE A 90 16.25 -21.02 -1.96
C ILE A 90 16.57 -20.45 -3.34
N ILE A 91 17.85 -20.41 -3.73
CA ILE A 91 18.28 -19.91 -5.04
C ILE A 91 17.67 -20.75 -6.18
N VAL A 92 17.76 -22.08 -6.09
CA VAL A 92 17.17 -22.99 -7.08
C VAL A 92 15.65 -22.82 -7.15
N HIS A 93 14.99 -22.67 -5.99
CA HIS A 93 13.55 -22.45 -5.94
C HIS A 93 13.14 -21.12 -6.59
N LEU A 94 13.88 -20.04 -6.35
CA LEU A 94 13.65 -18.74 -7.01
C LEU A 94 13.87 -18.81 -8.52
N LEU A 95 14.92 -19.51 -8.99
CA LEU A 95 15.15 -19.73 -10.42
C LEU A 95 14.04 -20.58 -11.05
N ALA A 96 13.56 -21.60 -10.35
CA ALA A 96 12.45 -22.42 -10.80
C ALA A 96 11.18 -21.56 -10.96
N LEU A 97 10.84 -20.74 -9.96
CA LEU A 97 9.71 -19.80 -10.03
C LEU A 97 9.85 -18.80 -11.17
N TYR A 98 11.08 -18.33 -11.47
CA TYR A 98 11.34 -17.42 -12.57
C TYR A 98 11.14 -18.06 -13.95
N ASN A 99 11.49 -19.36 -14.10
CA ASN A 99 11.36 -20.09 -15.37
C ASN A 99 9.95 -20.65 -15.61
N ILE A 100 9.07 -20.67 -14.61
CA ILE A 100 7.70 -21.14 -14.77
C ILE A 100 6.90 -20.13 -15.62
N PRO A 101 6.19 -20.57 -16.68
CA PRO A 101 5.41 -19.67 -17.52
C PRO A 101 4.32 -18.98 -16.70
N LYS A 102 4.14 -17.67 -16.92
CA LYS A 102 3.18 -16.81 -16.18
C LYS A 102 1.76 -17.38 -16.13
N GLY A 103 1.36 -18.15 -17.14
CA GLY A 103 0.05 -18.81 -17.19
C GLY A 103 -0.17 -19.88 -16.11
N TRP A 104 0.89 -20.50 -15.58
CA TRP A 104 0.77 -21.53 -14.56
C TRP A 104 0.58 -20.95 -13.14
N TYR A 105 1.21 -19.80 -12.87
CA TYR A 105 1.04 -19.07 -11.62
C TYR A 105 -0.18 -18.14 -11.62
N MET A 106 -0.87 -17.93 -12.74
CA MET A 106 -2.18 -17.25 -12.81
C MET A 106 -3.37 -18.20 -12.55
N ASN A 107 -3.15 -19.30 -11.84
CA ASN A 107 -4.21 -20.22 -11.48
C ASN A 107 -5.03 -19.70 -10.28
N ARG A 108 -6.28 -20.16 -10.12
CA ARG A 108 -7.22 -19.82 -9.02
C ARG A 108 -6.57 -19.75 -7.63
N PHE A 109 -5.55 -20.58 -7.39
CA PHE A 109 -4.81 -20.66 -6.15
C PHE A 109 -4.07 -19.36 -5.78
N THR A 110 -3.42 -18.70 -6.73
CA THR A 110 -2.67 -17.46 -6.46
C THR A 110 -3.60 -16.26 -6.36
N TYR A 111 -4.72 -16.27 -7.10
CA TYR A 111 -5.82 -15.33 -6.88
C TYR A 111 -6.42 -15.49 -5.48
N TYR A 112 -6.65 -16.72 -5.02
CA TYR A 112 -7.15 -17.00 -3.68
C TYR A 112 -6.16 -16.56 -2.59
N LEU A 113 -4.87 -16.86 -2.74
CA LEU A 113 -3.84 -16.40 -1.80
C LEU A 113 -3.75 -14.88 -1.78
N ARG A 114 -3.71 -14.23 -2.95
CA ARG A 114 -3.70 -12.77 -3.03
C ARG A 114 -4.96 -12.18 -2.43
N PHE A 115 -6.13 -12.74 -2.70
CA PHE A 115 -7.37 -12.30 -2.06
C PHE A 115 -7.30 -12.48 -0.54
N LYS A 116 -6.83 -13.62 -0.03
CA LYS A 116 -6.74 -13.87 1.41
C LYS A 116 -5.74 -12.96 2.12
N PHE A 117 -4.59 -12.68 1.50
CA PHE A 117 -3.53 -11.85 2.10
C PHE A 117 -3.67 -10.35 1.81
N PHE A 118 -4.36 -9.95 0.72
CA PHE A 118 -4.51 -8.56 0.27
C PHE A 118 -5.97 -8.08 0.21
N THR A 119 -6.95 -8.83 0.72
CA THR A 119 -8.27 -8.24 0.98
C THR A 119 -8.10 -7.23 2.08
N SER A 120 -8.04 -5.96 1.70
CA SER A 120 -8.14 -4.86 2.65
C SER A 120 -9.41 -5.07 3.44
N LYS A 121 -9.27 -5.27 4.76
CA LYS A 121 -10.43 -5.24 5.66
C LYS A 121 -11.16 -3.93 5.37
N ARG A 122 -12.46 -4.00 5.08
CA ARG A 122 -13.27 -2.80 4.84
C ARG A 122 -13.14 -1.94 6.10
N LYS A 123 -12.43 -0.82 5.98
CA LYS A 123 -12.29 0.15 7.06
C LYS A 123 -13.64 0.86 7.16
N PHE A 124 -14.20 0.94 8.37
CA PHE A 124 -15.33 1.82 8.61
C PHE A 124 -14.90 3.26 8.30
N LEU A 125 -15.78 4.00 7.65
CA LEU A 125 -15.58 5.40 7.35
C LEU A 125 -15.43 6.16 8.67
N THR A 126 -14.45 7.05 8.78
CA THR A 126 -14.43 7.93 9.97
C THR A 126 -15.61 8.88 9.92
N GLU A 127 -16.02 9.43 11.07
CA GLU A 127 -17.11 10.40 11.14
C GLU A 127 -16.89 11.58 10.20
N ASP A 128 -15.66 12.13 10.19
CA ASP A 128 -15.28 13.22 9.27
C ASP A 128 -15.44 12.83 7.79
N GLU A 129 -15.01 11.62 7.43
CA GLU A 129 -15.13 11.11 6.05
C GLU A 129 -16.61 10.90 5.68
N TYR A 130 -17.43 10.46 6.63
CA TYR A 130 -18.87 10.27 6.47
C TYR A 130 -19.61 11.60 6.27
N ILE A 131 -19.33 12.60 7.10
CA ILE A 131 -19.93 13.94 6.98
C ILE A 131 -19.55 14.55 5.63
N LYS A 132 -18.27 14.45 5.25
CA LYS A 132 -17.80 14.97 3.97
C LYS A 132 -18.50 14.31 2.78
N GLN A 133 -18.54 12.98 2.76
CA GLN A 133 -19.21 12.24 1.68
C GLN A 133 -20.70 12.54 1.63
N THR A 134 -21.35 12.65 2.79
CA THR A 134 -22.77 13.00 2.90
C THR A 134 -23.02 14.38 2.30
N ASN A 135 -22.19 15.37 2.60
CA ASN A 135 -22.33 16.71 2.03
C ASN A 135 -22.14 16.73 0.50
N GLU A 136 -21.11 16.04 -0.01
CA GLU A 136 -20.83 15.98 -1.45
C GLU A 136 -21.94 15.26 -2.23
N GLU A 137 -22.40 14.10 -1.76
CA GLU A 137 -23.47 13.35 -2.44
C GLU A 137 -24.84 14.03 -2.27
N THR A 138 -25.13 14.63 -1.12
CA THR A 138 -26.39 15.36 -0.89
C THR A 138 -26.48 16.58 -1.80
N THR A 139 -25.41 17.38 -1.91
CA THR A 139 -25.39 18.54 -2.81
C THR A 139 -25.57 18.13 -4.27
N LYS A 140 -24.91 17.05 -4.71
CA LYS A 140 -25.05 16.50 -6.05
C LYS A 140 -26.46 15.99 -6.33
N ALA A 141 -27.05 15.22 -5.40
CA ALA A 141 -28.40 14.70 -5.54
C ALA A 141 -29.46 15.81 -5.56
N LEU A 142 -29.29 16.87 -4.76
CA LEU A 142 -30.17 18.03 -4.79
C LEU A 142 -30.09 18.78 -6.12
N GLU A 143 -28.89 18.92 -6.70
CA GLU A 143 -28.71 19.55 -8.01
C GLU A 143 -29.33 18.71 -9.14
N GLU A 144 -29.13 17.39 -9.09
CA GLU A 144 -29.78 16.46 -10.01
C GLU A 144 -31.31 16.56 -9.91
N LEU A 145 -31.85 16.62 -8.68
CA LEU A 145 -33.27 16.81 -8.42
C LEU A 145 -33.80 18.13 -9.01
N ARG A 146 -33.10 19.26 -8.82
CA ARG A 146 -33.48 20.55 -9.41
C ARG A 146 -33.53 20.46 -10.93
N SER A 147 -32.49 19.91 -11.55
CA SER A 147 -32.42 19.76 -13.00
C SER A 147 -33.53 18.87 -13.55
N PHE A 148 -33.90 17.82 -12.82
CA PHE A 148 -34.99 16.92 -13.19
C PHE A 148 -36.35 17.63 -13.11
N CYS A 149 -36.61 18.37 -12.04
CA CYS A 149 -37.87 19.11 -11.84
C CYS A 149 -38.04 20.28 -12.81
N GLN A 150 -36.95 20.83 -13.35
CA GLN A 150 -36.97 21.83 -14.42
C GLN A 150 -37.12 21.21 -15.82
N SER A 151 -36.86 19.90 -15.95
CA SER A 151 -36.97 19.21 -17.23
C SER A 151 -38.44 18.93 -17.61
N PRO A 152 -38.78 18.91 -18.91
CA PRO A 152 -40.15 18.64 -19.37
C PRO A 152 -40.61 17.19 -19.14
N LYS A 153 -39.76 16.33 -18.55
CA LYS A 153 -40.06 14.95 -18.21
C LYS A 153 -40.71 14.79 -16.82
N CYS A 154 -40.66 15.83 -16.00
CA CYS A 154 -41.20 15.82 -14.64
C CYS A 154 -42.58 16.49 -14.61
N ASP A 155 -43.57 15.80 -14.02
CA ASP A 155 -44.88 16.40 -13.73
C ASP A 155 -44.79 17.26 -12.46
N THR A 156 -44.19 18.45 -12.55
CA THR A 156 -43.90 19.31 -11.40
C THR A 156 -45.16 19.64 -10.58
N TRP A 157 -46.31 19.84 -11.24
CA TRP A 157 -47.59 20.09 -10.57
C TRP A 157 -48.09 18.92 -9.72
N LYS A 158 -47.80 17.68 -10.12
CA LYS A 158 -48.15 16.48 -9.35
C LYS A 158 -47.31 16.41 -8.08
N VAL A 159 -46.00 16.67 -8.18
CA VAL A 159 -45.10 16.71 -7.03
C VAL A 159 -45.50 17.80 -6.05
N VAL A 160 -45.77 19.02 -6.55
CA VAL A 160 -46.20 20.17 -5.73
C VAL A 160 -47.48 19.87 -4.95
N SER A 161 -48.41 19.09 -5.52
CA SER A 161 -49.67 18.73 -4.84
C SER A 161 -49.50 17.80 -3.63
N HIS A 162 -48.40 17.06 -3.56
CA HIS A 162 -48.10 16.14 -2.45
C HIS A 162 -47.27 16.78 -1.33
N LEU A 163 -46.78 18.01 -1.52
CA LEU A 163 -45.90 18.68 -0.56
C LEU A 163 -46.70 19.56 0.41
N SER A 164 -46.32 19.53 1.70
CA SER A 164 -46.93 20.37 2.74
C SER A 164 -46.66 21.87 2.54
N THR A 165 -45.53 22.23 1.90
CA THR A 165 -45.09 23.63 1.71
C THR A 165 -44.69 23.91 0.26
N PRO A 166 -45.67 24.08 -0.66
CA PRO A 166 -45.40 24.23 -2.09
C PRO A 166 -44.58 25.50 -2.42
N LEU A 167 -44.74 26.57 -1.62
CA LEU A 167 -43.99 27.81 -1.79
C LEU A 167 -42.50 27.65 -1.47
N LYS A 168 -42.16 26.82 -0.48
CA LYS A 168 -40.77 26.53 -0.11
C LYS A 168 -40.07 25.74 -1.22
N PHE A 169 -40.81 24.81 -1.84
CA PHE A 169 -40.34 24.04 -2.98
C PHE A 169 -40.15 24.89 -4.24
N ALA A 170 -41.05 25.82 -4.53
CA ALA A 170 -40.88 26.75 -5.65
C ALA A 170 -39.60 27.59 -5.49
N LYS A 171 -39.36 28.13 -4.28
CA LYS A 171 -38.11 28.85 -3.97
C LYS A 171 -36.87 27.99 -4.16
N PHE A 172 -36.93 26.71 -3.80
CA PHE A 172 -35.83 25.76 -4.00
C PHE A 172 -35.46 25.56 -5.48
N LEU A 173 -36.43 25.66 -6.40
CA LEU A 173 -36.22 25.51 -7.84
C LEU A 173 -35.71 26.78 -8.53
N GLU A 174 -35.96 27.96 -7.97
CA GLU A 174 -35.75 29.29 -8.59
C GLU A 174 -34.33 29.86 -8.45
N VAL A 175 -33.29 29.01 -8.34
CA VAL A 175 -31.84 29.37 -8.23
C VAL A 175 -31.35 29.60 -6.79
N ASP A 176 -30.34 28.82 -6.40
CA ASP A 176 -29.41 28.96 -5.26
C ASP A 176 -29.97 29.42 -3.89
N SER A 177 -31.27 29.29 -3.67
CA SER A 177 -31.85 29.59 -2.38
C SER A 177 -31.54 28.47 -1.38
N TRP A 178 -31.09 28.89 -0.19
CA TRP A 178 -30.89 27.99 0.94
C TRP A 178 -32.24 27.36 1.30
N HIS A 179 -32.33 26.03 1.12
CA HIS A 179 -33.58 25.27 1.23
C HIS A 179 -33.94 24.91 2.68
N VAL A 180 -33.04 25.20 3.61
CA VAL A 180 -33.19 24.97 5.05
C VAL A 180 -33.46 26.30 5.72
N THR A 181 -34.41 26.37 6.64
CA THR A 181 -34.68 27.61 7.40
C THR A 181 -33.81 27.64 8.66
N ASP A 182 -33.41 28.81 9.16
CA ASP A 182 -32.62 28.93 10.41
C ASP A 182 -33.24 28.20 11.60
N HIS A 183 -34.57 28.14 11.67
CA HIS A 183 -35.28 27.35 12.69
C HIS A 183 -35.02 25.85 12.54
N GLU A 184 -35.07 25.32 11.31
CA GLU A 184 -34.86 23.90 11.02
C GLU A 184 -33.40 23.50 11.31
N LEU A 185 -32.45 24.40 11.00
CA LEU A 185 -31.04 24.19 11.32
C LEU A 185 -30.82 24.16 12.84
N ARG A 186 -31.43 25.09 13.58
CA ARG A 186 -31.36 25.12 15.05
C ARG A 186 -31.97 23.88 15.68
N GLU A 187 -33.10 23.40 15.15
CA GLU A 187 -33.76 22.19 15.62
C GLU A 187 -32.86 20.96 15.41
N TYR A 188 -32.21 20.86 14.24
CA TYR A 188 -31.22 19.83 13.93
C TYR A 188 -30.02 19.86 14.89
N ASP A 189 -29.43 21.04 15.11
CA ASP A 189 -28.27 21.21 16.01
C ASP A 189 -28.62 20.92 17.49
N SER A 190 -29.89 21.13 17.88
CA SER A 190 -30.38 20.90 19.24
C SER A 190 -30.98 19.52 19.49
N GLY A 191 -31.09 18.69 18.45
CA GLY A 191 -31.71 17.37 18.53
C GLY A 191 -30.89 16.39 19.40
N PRO A 192 -31.54 15.37 20.00
CA PRO A 192 -30.82 14.30 20.67
C PRO A 192 -29.92 13.56 19.66
N GLU A 193 -28.70 13.20 20.09
CA GLU A 193 -27.81 12.40 19.23
C GLU A 193 -28.50 11.11 18.76
N PRO A 194 -28.25 10.67 17.51
CA PRO A 194 -28.75 9.39 17.03
C PRO A 194 -28.31 8.28 17.98
N THR A 195 -29.28 7.64 18.64
CA THR A 195 -29.01 6.42 19.40
C THR A 195 -28.43 5.39 18.45
N PRO A 196 -27.24 4.83 18.73
CA PRO A 196 -26.66 3.80 17.87
C PRO A 196 -27.64 2.63 17.75
N PRO A 197 -27.65 1.92 16.60
CA PRO A 197 -28.45 0.72 16.44
C PRO A 197 -28.14 -0.24 17.58
N VAL A 198 -29.17 -0.69 18.30
CA VAL A 198 -29.03 -1.79 19.27
C VAL A 198 -28.69 -3.03 18.46
N ASP A 199 -27.44 -3.49 18.56
CA ASP A 199 -27.01 -4.73 17.93
C ASP A 199 -27.83 -5.89 18.54
N PRO A 200 -28.62 -6.65 17.75
CA PRO A 200 -29.41 -7.76 18.26
C PRO A 200 -28.56 -8.97 18.71
N ASP A 201 -27.23 -8.86 18.64
CA ASP A 201 -26.26 -9.93 18.96
C ASP A 201 -25.38 -9.60 20.19
N SER A 202 -25.64 -8.49 20.90
CA SER A 202 -25.08 -8.29 22.24
C SER A 202 -25.97 -8.99 23.27
N SER A 203 -25.94 -10.32 23.28
CA SER A 203 -26.41 -11.08 24.44
C SER A 203 -25.47 -10.78 25.61
N ASP A 204 -25.99 -10.01 26.57
CA ASP A 204 -25.41 -9.81 27.90
C ASP A 204 -25.30 -11.17 28.61
N GLU A 205 -24.21 -11.90 28.35
CA GLU A 205 -23.73 -12.97 29.22
C GLU A 205 -22.83 -12.33 30.29
N ASP A 206 -23.43 -11.71 31.30
CA ASP A 206 -22.80 -11.60 32.62
C ASP A 206 -23.77 -12.20 33.65
N GLU A 207 -23.75 -13.54 33.64
CA GLU A 207 -24.40 -14.41 34.60
C GLU A 207 -23.62 -14.36 35.92
N THR A 208 -24.32 -13.93 36.97
CA THR A 208 -24.07 -14.14 38.39
C THR A 208 -22.98 -15.16 38.76
N LEU A 209 -21.91 -14.70 39.43
CA LEU A 209 -21.18 -15.54 40.38
C LEU A 209 -21.12 -14.87 41.75
N VAL A 210 -21.69 -15.63 42.70
CA VAL A 210 -21.67 -15.48 44.16
C VAL A 210 -20.24 -15.49 44.69
#